data_AF-A0A7T7KY17-F1
#
_entry.id   AF-A0A7T7KY17-F1
#
_cell.length_a   1.000
_cell.length_b   1.000
_cell.length_c   1.000
_cell.angle_alpha   90.00
_cell.angle_beta   90.00
_cell.angle_gamma   90.00
#
_symmetry.space_group_name_H-M   'P 1'
#
loop_
_entity.id
_entity.type
_entity.pdbx_description
1 polymer ?
#
loop_
_entity_poly.entity_id
_entity_poly.type
_entity_poly.pdbx_seq_one_letter_code
_entity_poly.pdbx_strand_id
1 'polypeptide(L)'
;MESESRLKSLKREFKHLGNRTDDMRDHWGSGEITDVMDEFVDNWDDYRAKMLNSIDTVGKLAKSTVDGFGGLDGDLAQGLQEGKKK
;
A
#
# COMPACT_ATOMS: atom_id res chain seq x y z
N MET A 1 -0.38 -13.06 8.58
CA MET A 1 0.58 -13.01 7.45
C MET A 1 1.50 -11.81 7.63
N GLU A 2 2.80 -12.02 7.59
CA GLU A 2 3.80 -10.96 7.79
C GLU A 2 3.78 -9.91 6.66
N SER A 3 3.64 -10.35 5.41
CA SER A 3 3.62 -9.47 4.23
C SER A 3 2.47 -8.47 4.25
N GLU A 4 1.27 -8.89 4.68
CA GLU A 4 0.11 -8.01 4.81
C GLU A 4 0.34 -6.93 5.89
N SER A 5 0.95 -7.32 7.02
CA SER A 5 1.30 -6.40 8.10
C SER A 5 2.31 -5.35 7.63
N ARG A 6 3.36 -5.79 6.92
CA ARG A 6 4.38 -4.89 6.34
C ARG A 6 3.78 -3.93 5.30
N LEU A 7 2.93 -4.41 4.40
CA LEU A 7 2.25 -3.56 3.41
C LEU A 7 1.32 -2.52 4.07
N LYS A 8 0.61 -2.91 5.14
CA LYS A 8 -0.20 -1.97 5.93
C LYS A 8 0.65 -0.90 6.62
N SER A 9 1.82 -1.26 7.15
CA SER A 9 2.75 -0.30 7.75
C SER A 9 3.29 0.67 6.71
N LEU A 10 3.78 0.17 5.57
CA LEU A 10 4.24 1.02 4.46
C LEU A 10 3.15 1.99 3.99
N LYS A 11 1.92 1.49 3.76
CA LYS A 11 0.78 2.34 3.37
C LYS A 11 0.52 3.45 4.39
N ARG A 12 0.70 3.17 5.68
CA ARG A 12 0.49 4.13 6.77
C ARG A 12 1.60 5.19 6.77
N GLU A 13 2.85 4.77 6.69
CA GLU A 13 4.00 5.67 6.63
C GLU A 13 3.89 6.63 5.43
N PHE A 14 3.64 6.10 4.23
CA PHE A 14 3.45 6.94 3.05
C PHE A 14 2.22 7.86 3.18
N LYS A 15 1.14 7.45 3.84
CA LYS A 15 0.03 8.36 4.13
C LYS A 15 0.40 9.49 5.09
N HIS A 16 1.29 9.27 6.04
CA HIS A 16 1.71 10.28 7.01
C HIS A 16 2.83 11.21 6.52
N LEU A 17 3.55 10.83 5.45
CA LEU A 17 4.55 11.70 4.82
C LEU A 17 3.94 12.89 4.03
N GLY A 18 2.64 13.17 4.14
CA GLY A 18 1.93 14.16 3.33
C GLY A 18 1.85 15.58 3.92
N ASN A 19 1.63 16.54 3.02
CA ASN A 19 1.30 17.97 3.20
C ASN A 19 2.26 18.81 4.06
N ARG A 20 3.57 18.57 3.99
CA ARG A 20 4.54 19.55 4.54
C ARG A 20 4.88 20.68 3.59
N THR A 21 4.39 20.63 2.36
CA THR A 21 4.84 21.54 1.32
C THR A 21 4.29 22.94 1.47
N ASP A 22 2.97 23.06 1.64
CA ASP A 22 2.33 24.36 1.88
C ASP A 22 2.95 25.06 3.10
N ASP A 23 3.30 24.29 4.13
CA ASP A 23 3.94 24.79 5.35
C ASP A 23 5.40 25.25 5.13
N MET A 24 6.06 24.82 4.06
CA MET A 24 7.47 25.13 3.80
C MET A 24 7.70 26.10 2.64
N ARG A 25 6.68 26.36 1.81
CA ARG A 25 6.79 27.20 0.63
C ARG A 25 7.31 28.62 0.94
N ASP A 26 6.82 29.22 2.01
CA ASP A 26 7.24 30.55 2.49
C ASP A 26 8.70 30.58 2.99
N HIS A 27 9.34 29.42 3.18
CA HIS A 27 10.70 29.29 3.68
C HIS A 27 11.74 29.01 2.59
N TRP A 28 11.33 28.80 1.34
CA TRP A 28 12.26 28.41 0.26
C TRP A 28 13.07 29.57 -0.33
N GLY A 29 12.67 30.81 -0.06
CA GLY A 29 13.48 31.98 -0.41
C GLY A 29 13.19 32.50 -1.81
N SER A 30 14.18 32.47 -2.71
CA SER A 30 14.05 33.12 -4.02
C SER A 30 13.00 32.44 -4.92
N GLY A 31 12.46 33.19 -5.87
CA GLY A 31 11.42 32.68 -6.79
C GLY A 31 11.86 31.44 -7.57
N GLU A 32 13.09 31.41 -8.08
CA GLU A 32 13.61 30.25 -8.83
C GLU A 32 13.72 28.98 -7.96
N ILE A 33 14.11 29.10 -6.69
CA ILE A 33 14.13 27.96 -5.75
C ILE A 33 12.69 27.51 -5.46
N THR A 34 11.78 28.47 -5.31
CA THR A 34 10.36 28.19 -5.06
C THR A 34 9.75 27.40 -6.21
N ASP A 35 9.99 27.80 -7.46
CA ASP A 35 9.43 27.13 -8.64
C ASP A 35 9.95 25.69 -8.78
N VAL A 36 11.25 25.45 -8.56
CA VAL A 36 11.84 24.11 -8.59
C VAL A 36 11.30 23.22 -7.46
N MET A 37 11.09 23.80 -6.28
CA MET A 37 10.56 23.08 -5.14
C MET A 37 9.06 22.77 -5.29
N ASP A 38 8.28 23.68 -5.91
CA ASP A 38 6.89 23.44 -6.31
C ASP A 38 6.83 22.23 -7.27
N GLU A 39 7.66 22.20 -8.33
CA GLU A 39 7.72 21.05 -9.27
C GLU A 39 8.14 19.73 -8.58
N PHE A 40 9.12 19.81 -7.68
CA PHE A 40 9.56 18.62 -6.93
C PHE A 40 8.43 18.04 -6.08
N VAL A 41 7.67 18.89 -5.38
CA VAL A 41 6.57 18.44 -4.54
C VAL A 41 5.44 17.88 -5.37
N ASP A 42 5.02 18.58 -6.43
CA ASP A 42 3.94 18.12 -7.29
C ASP A 42 4.25 16.71 -7.81
N ASN A 43 5.48 16.50 -8.28
CA ASN A 43 5.95 15.17 -8.68
C ASN A 43 5.97 14.18 -7.50
N TRP A 44 6.47 14.59 -6.33
CA TRP A 44 6.49 13.72 -5.15
C TRP A 44 5.09 13.24 -4.77
N ASP A 45 4.09 14.14 -4.73
CA ASP A 45 2.72 13.79 -4.39
C ASP A 45 2.10 12.85 -5.42
N ASP A 46 2.37 13.07 -6.72
CA ASP A 46 1.96 12.18 -7.80
C ASP A 46 2.56 10.77 -7.67
N TYR A 47 3.88 10.67 -7.46
CA TYR A 47 4.56 9.39 -7.32
C TYR A 47 4.18 8.68 -6.01
N ARG A 48 3.97 9.43 -4.94
CA ARG A 48 3.46 8.92 -3.66
C ARG A 48 2.04 8.34 -3.80
N ALA A 49 1.15 9.03 -4.51
CA ALA A 49 -0.19 8.53 -4.79
C ALA A 49 -0.16 7.23 -5.61
N LYS A 50 0.67 7.18 -6.66
CA LYS A 50 0.91 5.96 -7.46
C LYS A 50 1.43 4.81 -6.60
N MET A 51 2.40 5.07 -5.74
CA MET A 51 2.96 4.05 -4.84
C MET A 51 1.94 3.53 -3.82
N LEU A 52 1.11 4.41 -3.23
CA LEU A 52 0.01 4.01 -2.34
C LEU A 52 -0.98 3.09 -3.04
N ASN A 53 -1.29 3.35 -4.32
CA ASN A 53 -2.14 2.48 -5.13
C ASN A 53 -1.46 1.12 -5.39
N SER A 54 -0.18 1.11 -5.75
CA SER A 54 0.58 -0.13 -5.96
C SER A 54 0.62 -1.00 -4.69
N ILE A 55 0.86 -0.40 -3.51
CA ILE A 55 0.85 -1.11 -2.22
C ILE A 55 -0.53 -1.74 -1.95
N ASP A 56 -1.61 -1.01 -2.23
CA ASP A 56 -2.97 -1.52 -2.06
C ASP A 56 -3.27 -2.70 -3.00
N THR A 57 -2.85 -2.58 -4.26
CA THR A 57 -3.02 -3.62 -5.28
C THR A 57 -2.27 -4.88 -4.90
N VAL A 58 -0.99 -4.78 -4.54
CA VAL A 58 -0.20 -5.93 -4.09
C VAL A 58 -0.78 -6.54 -2.82
N GLY A 59 -1.26 -5.72 -1.88
CA GLY A 59 -1.92 -6.21 -0.67
C GLY A 59 -3.18 -7.02 -0.96
N LYS A 60 -4.02 -6.56 -1.90
CA LYS A 60 -5.22 -7.29 -2.35
C LYS A 60 -4.86 -8.62 -3.02
N LEU A 61 -3.84 -8.63 -3.88
CA LEU A 61 -3.37 -9.85 -4.55
C LEU A 61 -2.87 -10.87 -3.52
N ALA A 62 -2.01 -10.46 -2.59
CA ALA A 62 -1.50 -11.34 -1.55
C ALA A 62 -2.63 -11.92 -0.68
N LYS A 63 -3.62 -11.10 -0.30
CA LYS A 63 -4.80 -11.56 0.44
C LYS A 63 -5.61 -12.58 -0.38
N SER A 64 -5.91 -12.27 -1.64
CA SER A 64 -6.66 -13.16 -2.53
C SER A 64 -5.98 -14.52 -2.69
N THR A 65 -4.65 -14.53 -2.83
CA THR A 65 -3.87 -15.77 -2.90
C THR A 65 -4.03 -16.61 -1.64
N VAL A 66 -3.92 -16.01 -0.45
CA VAL A 66 -4.03 -16.79 0.79
C VAL A 66 -5.46 -17.23 1.07
N ASP A 67 -6.45 -16.39 0.80
CA ASP A 67 -7.87 -16.76 0.93
C ASP A 67 -8.19 -17.92 -0.05
N GLY A 68 -7.66 -17.89 -1.27
CA GLY A 68 -7.86 -18.93 -2.28
C GLY A 68 -7.24 -20.28 -1.89
N PHE A 69 -5.97 -20.30 -1.48
CA PHE A 69 -5.32 -21.54 -1.03
C PHE A 69 -5.93 -22.06 0.28
N GLY A 70 -6.19 -21.18 1.25
CA GLY A 70 -6.80 -21.57 2.52
C GLY A 70 -8.22 -22.12 2.37
N GLY A 71 -9.01 -21.55 1.45
CA GLY A 71 -10.33 -22.07 1.10
C GLY A 71 -10.24 -23.46 0.47
N LEU A 72 -9.37 -23.64 -0.52
CA LEU A 72 -9.17 -24.92 -1.20
C LEU A 72 -8.70 -26.02 -0.23
N ASP A 73 -7.76 -25.70 0.66
CA ASP A 73 -7.30 -26.62 1.70
C ASP A 73 -8.44 -26.98 2.68
N GLY A 74 -9.29 -26.01 3.03
CA GLY A 74 -10.46 -26.21 3.88
C GLY A 74 -11.50 -27.15 3.24
N ASP A 75 -11.83 -26.90 1.97
CA ASP A 75 -12.77 -27.71 1.20
C ASP A 75 -12.26 -29.15 1.06
N LEU A 76 -10.96 -29.33 0.78
CA LEU A 76 -10.33 -30.64 0.69
C LEU A 76 -10.36 -31.38 2.04
N ALA A 77 -10.03 -30.69 3.14
CA ALA A 77 -10.07 -31.27 4.48
C ALA A 77 -11.48 -31.72 4.86
N GLN A 78 -12.50 -30.92 4.53
CA GLN A 78 -13.90 -31.27 4.75
C GLN A 78 -14.30 -32.51 3.94
N GLY A 79 -13.98 -32.54 2.64
CA GLY A 79 -14.28 -33.69 1.78
C GLY A 79 -13.64 -34.99 2.27
N LEU A 80 -12.40 -34.93 2.77
CA LEU A 80 -11.72 -36.08 3.39
C LEU A 80 -12.41 -36.53 4.68
N GLN A 81 -12.93 -35.63 5.51
CA GLN A 81 -13.68 -36.00 6.71
C GLN A 81 -15.04 -36.63 6.39
N GLU A 82 -15.75 -36.10 5.39
CA GLU A 82 -17.02 -36.66 4.94
C GLU A 82 -16.84 -38.05 4.32
N GLY A 83 -15.80 -38.24 3.52
CA GLY A 83 -15.45 -39.55 2.95
C GLY A 83 -15.08 -40.60 4.01
N LYS A 84 -14.49 -40.20 5.14
CA LYS A 84 -14.17 -41.10 6.27
C LYS A 84 -15.38 -41.49 7.12
N LYS A 85 -16.49 -40.75 7.02
CA LYS A 85 -17.74 -41.03 7.76
C LYS A 85 -18.68 -41.96 7.00
N LYS A 86 -18.37 -42.30 5.75
CA LYS A 86 -19.04 -43.31 4.94
C LYS A 86 -18.27 -44.62 4.99
#